data_AF-A0A3M1C6H6-F1
#
_entry.id   AF-A0A3M1C6H6-F1
#
_cell.length_a   1.000
_cell.length_b   1.000
_cell.length_c   1.000
_cell.angle_alpha   90.00
_cell.angle_beta   90.00
_cell.angle_gamma   90.00
#
_symmetry.space_group_name_H-M   'P 1'
#
loop_
_entity.id
_entity.type
_entity.pdbx_description
1 polymer ?
#
loop_
_entity_poly.entity_id
_entity_poly.type
_entity_poly.pdbx_seq_one_letter_code
_entity_poly.pdbx_strand_id
1 'polypeptide(L)'
;MMNDEYFMHRAIELAKRGKGYVHPNPMVGCVIVKDNKIISEGFHEYFGGPHAEVNAVKTLENKGFQDWDKVTLYVTLEPCSHFGKTPPCTNLILDKGIKQVVIATVDVNPMVAGNGIKKLKESRVFVKTGVLEADAKKLNKRFFTYHQKKRPYIILKWAETKDGFISKKYFSSREENVISSEKTLQLVHQWRSEEQSIMAGYNTIVKDNPQLNVRYVEGKNPIKIITDKYLSLNVEKYNVFKGIEKVIVFNQLKNEVKDNVEYVKINFDEFVNEVLKYLYRQNIISVLVEGGSKTLQYFLNAGVFDEIRILRSRTKIFGDGIPSPVLPENIVNVHHFSSDEDDVLVYYSSKNIFQ
;
A
#
# COMPACT_ATOMS: atom_id res chain seq x y z
N MET A 1 -22.15 -27.76 1.57
CA MET A 1 -21.63 -27.50 0.21
C MET A 1 -20.76 -26.26 0.28
N MET A 2 -19.59 -26.24 -0.34
CA MET A 2 -18.79 -25.02 -0.46
C MET A 2 -19.50 -24.06 -1.42
N ASN A 3 -19.58 -22.78 -1.07
CA ASN A 3 -20.21 -21.73 -1.87
C ASN A 3 -19.14 -20.83 -2.53
N ASP A 4 -19.55 -19.89 -3.37
CA ASP A 4 -18.61 -18.99 -4.07
C ASP A 4 -17.74 -18.17 -3.10
N GLU A 5 -18.29 -17.78 -1.95
CA GLU A 5 -17.58 -17.01 -0.92
C GLU A 5 -16.42 -17.82 -0.34
N TYR A 6 -16.58 -19.12 -0.10
CA TYR A 6 -15.51 -19.98 0.39
C TYR A 6 -14.29 -19.97 -0.54
N PHE A 7 -14.52 -20.15 -1.85
CA PHE A 7 -13.43 -20.15 -2.84
C PHE A 7 -12.84 -18.75 -3.03
N MET A 8 -13.68 -17.71 -2.98
CA MET A 8 -13.21 -16.34 -3.12
C MET A 8 -12.39 -15.87 -1.90
N HIS A 9 -12.75 -16.28 -0.69
CA HIS A 9 -11.93 -16.04 0.50
C HIS A 9 -10.51 -16.60 0.31
N ARG A 10 -10.40 -17.82 -0.23
CA ARG A 10 -9.08 -18.40 -0.53
C ARG A 10 -8.32 -17.62 -1.59
N ALA A 11 -8.98 -17.16 -2.65
CA ALA A 11 -8.37 -16.27 -3.64
C ALA A 11 -7.86 -14.97 -2.99
N ILE A 12 -8.61 -14.37 -2.06
CA ILE A 12 -8.19 -13.18 -1.31
C ILE A 12 -6.98 -13.47 -0.40
N GLU A 13 -6.93 -14.63 0.26
CA GLU A 13 -5.76 -15.05 1.04
C GLU A 13 -4.50 -15.15 0.17
N LEU A 14 -4.61 -15.75 -1.01
CA LEU A 14 -3.52 -15.86 -1.96
C LEU A 14 -3.06 -14.48 -2.43
N ALA A 15 -4.00 -13.58 -2.73
CA ALA A 15 -3.68 -12.22 -3.18
C ALA A 15 -2.85 -11.44 -2.14
N LYS A 16 -3.11 -11.62 -0.84
CA LYS A 16 -2.35 -10.97 0.24
C LYS A 16 -0.86 -11.32 0.23
N ARG A 17 -0.46 -12.44 -0.40
CA ARG A 17 0.95 -12.84 -0.51
C ARG A 17 1.77 -11.92 -1.43
N GLY A 18 1.12 -11.17 -2.33
CA GLY A 18 1.79 -10.18 -3.19
C GLY A 18 2.07 -8.83 -2.51
N LYS A 19 1.64 -8.64 -1.25
CA LYS A 19 1.71 -7.36 -0.52
C LYS A 19 3.16 -6.85 -0.43
N GLY A 20 3.38 -5.62 -0.88
CA GLY A 20 4.72 -5.00 -0.92
C GLY A 20 5.55 -5.31 -2.17
N TYR A 21 5.19 -6.33 -2.94
CA TYR A 21 5.99 -6.82 -4.09
C TYR A 21 5.39 -6.49 -5.46
N VAL A 22 4.06 -6.25 -5.53
CA VAL A 22 3.34 -6.06 -6.80
C VAL A 22 3.15 -4.59 -7.20
N HIS A 23 3.41 -3.63 -6.31
CA HIS A 23 3.21 -2.20 -6.61
C HIS A 23 3.89 -1.78 -7.93
N PRO A 24 3.26 -0.93 -8.76
CA PRO A 24 1.94 -0.31 -8.59
C PRO A 24 0.74 -1.18 -9.01
N ASN A 25 0.96 -2.43 -9.42
CA ASN A 25 -0.13 -3.35 -9.78
C ASN A 25 -0.96 -3.75 -8.55
N PRO A 26 -2.23 -4.16 -8.73
CA PRO A 26 -3.05 -4.68 -7.65
C PRO A 26 -2.57 -6.07 -7.20
N MET A 27 -2.83 -6.40 -5.94
CA MET A 27 -2.77 -7.76 -5.43
C MET A 27 -3.94 -8.54 -6.01
N VAL A 28 -3.65 -9.61 -6.76
CA VAL A 28 -4.68 -10.47 -7.34
C VAL A 28 -4.39 -11.91 -6.93
N GLY A 29 -5.45 -12.64 -6.58
CA GLY A 29 -5.41 -14.07 -6.34
C GLY A 29 -6.44 -14.78 -7.20
N CYS A 30 -6.14 -16.02 -7.54
CA CYS A 30 -6.94 -16.85 -8.41
C CYS A 30 -6.96 -18.28 -7.89
N VAL A 31 -8.13 -18.92 -7.87
CA VAL A 31 -8.27 -20.35 -7.64
C VAL A 31 -9.08 -20.99 -8.75
N ILE A 32 -8.74 -22.22 -9.12
CA ILE A 32 -9.47 -23.01 -10.11
C ILE A 32 -10.11 -24.18 -9.39
N VAL A 33 -11.42 -24.34 -9.57
CA VAL A 33 -12.25 -25.31 -8.84
C VAL A 33 -12.87 -26.30 -9.82
N LYS A 34 -12.82 -27.58 -9.48
CA LYS A 34 -13.53 -28.67 -10.17
C LYS A 34 -14.17 -29.57 -9.11
N ASP A 35 -15.43 -29.97 -9.30
CA ASP A 35 -16.15 -30.87 -8.38
C ASP A 35 -16.09 -30.42 -6.90
N ASN A 36 -16.30 -29.12 -6.67
CA ASN A 36 -16.20 -28.45 -5.36
C ASN A 36 -14.83 -28.58 -4.66
N LYS A 37 -13.75 -28.82 -5.41
CA LYS A 37 -12.39 -28.88 -4.89
C LYS A 37 -11.50 -27.88 -5.61
N ILE A 38 -10.68 -27.15 -4.85
CA ILE A 38 -9.61 -26.33 -5.42
C ILE A 38 -8.57 -27.29 -5.99
N ILE A 39 -8.36 -27.23 -7.30
CA ILE A 39 -7.37 -28.03 -8.02
C ILE A 39 -6.11 -27.21 -8.36
N SER A 40 -6.20 -25.89 -8.28
CA SER A 40 -5.08 -24.97 -8.54
C SER A 40 -5.23 -23.62 -7.86
N GLU A 41 -4.10 -22.99 -7.61
CA GLU A 41 -3.96 -21.70 -6.94
C GLU A 41 -2.91 -20.85 -7.66
N GLY A 42 -3.12 -19.54 -7.67
CA GLY A 42 -2.17 -18.58 -8.20
C GLY A 42 -2.39 -17.19 -7.59
N PHE A 43 -1.33 -16.39 -7.54
CA PHE A 43 -1.39 -14.99 -7.17
C PHE A 43 -0.38 -14.18 -7.98
N HIS A 44 -0.56 -12.87 -8.07
CA HIS A 44 0.43 -11.99 -8.67
C HIS A 44 1.58 -11.81 -7.68
N GLU A 45 2.77 -12.34 -8.01
CA GLU A 45 3.86 -12.49 -7.04
C GLU A 45 4.77 -11.27 -6.97
N TYR A 46 5.07 -10.65 -8.12
CA TYR A 46 5.95 -9.48 -8.21
C TYR A 46 5.60 -8.61 -9.41
N PHE A 47 5.93 -7.32 -9.32
CA PHE A 47 5.66 -6.36 -10.40
C PHE A 47 6.32 -6.76 -11.73
N GLY A 48 5.50 -6.81 -12.79
CA GLY A 48 5.93 -7.21 -14.14
C GLY A 48 6.01 -8.72 -14.37
N GLY A 49 5.77 -9.54 -13.33
CA GLY A 49 5.60 -10.99 -13.45
C GLY A 49 4.22 -11.39 -13.98
N PRO A 50 3.99 -12.71 -14.13
CA PRO A 50 2.68 -13.24 -14.53
C PRO A 50 1.56 -12.84 -13.56
N HIS A 51 0.34 -12.73 -14.08
CA HIS A 51 -0.85 -12.47 -13.27
C HIS A 51 -1.32 -13.74 -12.55
N ALA A 52 -2.23 -13.57 -11.59
CA ALA A 52 -2.74 -14.67 -10.76
C ALA A 52 -3.36 -15.79 -11.58
N GLU A 53 -4.16 -15.43 -12.60
CA GLU A 53 -4.83 -16.35 -13.52
C GLU A 53 -3.81 -17.18 -14.30
N VAL A 54 -2.73 -16.53 -14.78
CA VAL A 54 -1.63 -17.20 -15.50
C VAL A 54 -0.94 -18.22 -14.60
N ASN A 55 -0.63 -17.84 -13.36
CA ASN A 55 0.02 -18.73 -12.40
C ASN A 55 -0.85 -19.94 -12.03
N ALA A 56 -2.15 -19.71 -11.82
CA ALA A 56 -3.10 -20.78 -11.53
C ALA A 56 -3.27 -21.75 -12.71
N VAL A 57 -3.37 -21.24 -13.94
CA VAL A 57 -3.49 -22.07 -15.16
C VAL A 57 -2.22 -22.87 -15.40
N LYS A 58 -1.04 -22.22 -15.36
CA LYS A 58 0.26 -22.87 -15.60
C LYS A 58 0.51 -24.03 -14.65
N THR A 59 0.09 -23.91 -13.39
CA THR A 59 0.21 -24.97 -12.38
C THR A 59 -0.58 -26.24 -12.78
N LEU A 60 -1.75 -26.11 -13.40
CA LEU A 60 -2.53 -27.25 -13.90
C LEU A 60 -2.00 -27.80 -15.21
N GLU A 61 -1.56 -26.93 -16.12
CA GLU A 61 -0.94 -27.36 -17.37
C GLU A 61 0.28 -28.25 -17.12
N ASN A 62 1.13 -27.87 -16.16
CA ASN A 62 2.28 -28.67 -15.75
C ASN A 62 1.90 -30.05 -15.20
N LYS A 63 0.64 -30.23 -14.76
CA LYS A 63 0.07 -31.51 -14.31
C LYS A 63 -0.66 -32.26 -15.43
N GLY A 64 -0.63 -31.76 -16.67
CA GLY A 64 -1.29 -32.36 -17.83
C GLY A 64 -2.81 -32.21 -17.83
N PHE A 65 -3.38 -31.26 -17.09
CA PHE A 65 -4.83 -31.08 -17.00
C PHE A 65 -5.46 -30.62 -18.33
N GLN A 66 -6.57 -31.25 -18.74
CA GLN A 66 -7.25 -30.97 -20.01
C GLN A 66 -8.75 -30.61 -19.88
N ASP A 67 -9.40 -30.90 -18.75
CA ASP A 67 -10.86 -30.69 -18.53
C ASP A 67 -11.22 -29.22 -18.22
N TRP A 68 -10.72 -28.27 -18.98
CA TRP A 68 -10.87 -26.83 -18.71
C TRP A 68 -12.31 -26.32 -18.83
N ASP A 69 -13.15 -26.99 -19.61
CA ASP A 69 -14.57 -26.65 -19.77
C ASP A 69 -15.42 -27.04 -18.53
N LYS A 70 -14.87 -27.86 -17.63
CA LYS A 70 -15.54 -28.36 -16.41
C LYS A 70 -15.09 -27.64 -15.13
N VAL A 71 -14.34 -26.55 -15.23
CA VAL A 71 -13.85 -25.80 -14.07
C VAL A 71 -14.53 -24.45 -13.91
N THR A 72 -14.52 -23.95 -12.68
CA THR A 72 -14.85 -22.56 -12.36
C THR A 72 -13.57 -21.83 -11.92
N LEU A 73 -13.29 -20.69 -12.52
CA LEU A 73 -12.18 -19.82 -12.13
C LEU A 73 -12.69 -18.70 -11.21
N TYR A 74 -12.14 -18.60 -10.01
CA TYR A 74 -12.44 -17.52 -9.06
C TYR A 74 -11.25 -16.57 -9.04
N VAL A 75 -11.50 -15.26 -9.20
CA VAL A 75 -10.45 -14.24 -9.22
C VAL A 75 -10.86 -12.98 -8.46
N THR A 76 -9.92 -12.40 -7.72
CA THR A 76 -10.21 -11.27 -6.83
C THR A 76 -10.40 -9.93 -7.54
N LEU A 77 -10.06 -9.82 -8.82
CA LEU A 77 -10.20 -8.61 -9.62
C LEU A 77 -10.59 -8.99 -11.04
N GLU A 78 -11.30 -8.13 -11.75
CA GLU A 78 -11.64 -8.34 -13.16
C GLU A 78 -10.40 -8.72 -14.00
N PRO A 79 -10.43 -9.83 -14.75
CA PRO A 79 -9.32 -10.22 -15.62
C PRO A 79 -9.00 -9.16 -16.67
N CYS A 80 -7.72 -8.87 -16.87
CA CYS A 80 -7.31 -7.83 -17.80
C CYS A 80 -7.73 -8.14 -19.26
N SER A 81 -8.08 -7.07 -19.98
CA SER A 81 -8.60 -7.11 -21.36
C SER A 81 -7.73 -6.36 -22.39
N HIS A 82 -6.65 -5.73 -21.94
CA HIS A 82 -5.72 -4.97 -22.78
C HIS A 82 -4.34 -5.63 -22.82
N PHE A 83 -3.59 -5.39 -23.90
CA PHE A 83 -2.20 -5.83 -24.00
C PHE A 83 -1.32 -4.89 -23.17
N GLY A 84 -0.66 -5.44 -22.16
CA GLY A 84 0.33 -4.74 -21.33
C GLY A 84 1.71 -5.36 -21.50
N LYS A 85 2.43 -5.54 -20.38
CA LYS A 85 3.68 -6.33 -20.34
C LYS A 85 3.44 -7.82 -20.60
N THR A 86 2.23 -8.29 -20.30
CA THR A 86 1.76 -9.66 -20.49
C THR A 86 0.50 -9.65 -21.37
N PRO A 87 0.21 -10.75 -22.11
CA PRO A 87 -1.06 -10.89 -22.81
C PRO A 87 -2.28 -10.81 -21.86
N PRO A 88 -3.47 -10.40 -22.35
CA PRO A 88 -4.67 -10.32 -21.54
C PRO A 88 -5.05 -11.67 -20.91
N CYS A 89 -5.37 -11.68 -19.61
CA CYS A 89 -5.86 -12.87 -18.92
C CYS A 89 -7.21 -13.34 -19.46
N THR A 90 -8.02 -12.43 -20.01
CA THR A 90 -9.24 -12.80 -20.74
C THR A 90 -8.96 -13.68 -21.96
N ASN A 91 -7.86 -13.46 -22.70
CA ASN A 91 -7.49 -14.36 -23.80
C ASN A 91 -7.16 -15.75 -23.27
N LEU A 92 -6.33 -15.83 -22.22
CA LEU A 92 -5.95 -17.10 -21.61
C LEU A 92 -7.18 -17.93 -21.18
N ILE A 93 -8.15 -17.29 -20.53
CA ILE A 93 -9.39 -17.94 -20.09
C ILE A 93 -10.15 -18.53 -21.30
N LEU A 94 -10.25 -17.77 -22.40
CA LEU A 94 -10.94 -18.18 -23.61
C LEU A 94 -10.20 -19.29 -24.36
N ASP A 95 -8.88 -19.16 -24.50
CA ASP A 95 -8.01 -20.13 -25.18
C ASP A 95 -8.03 -21.48 -24.47
N LYS A 96 -8.12 -21.49 -23.13
CA LYS A 96 -8.32 -22.72 -22.35
C LYS A 96 -9.72 -23.28 -22.45
N GLY A 97 -10.71 -22.50 -22.88
CA GLY A 97 -12.10 -22.96 -22.96
C GLY A 97 -12.82 -23.00 -21.61
N ILE A 98 -12.35 -22.25 -20.61
CA ILE A 98 -13.01 -22.14 -19.30
C ILE A 98 -14.39 -21.50 -19.48
N LYS A 99 -15.44 -22.15 -18.97
CA LYS A 99 -16.84 -21.74 -19.19
C LYS A 99 -17.45 -20.94 -18.03
N GLN A 100 -16.80 -20.88 -16.88
CA GLN A 100 -17.32 -20.19 -15.71
C GLN A 100 -16.23 -19.38 -15.00
N VAL A 101 -16.52 -18.09 -14.76
CA VAL A 101 -15.64 -17.17 -14.04
C VAL A 101 -16.42 -16.43 -12.96
N VAL A 102 -15.91 -16.42 -11.73
CA VAL A 102 -16.46 -15.69 -10.60
C VAL A 102 -15.46 -14.62 -10.17
N ILE A 103 -15.91 -13.37 -10.10
CA ILE A 103 -15.06 -12.19 -9.92
C ILE A 103 -15.49 -11.47 -8.63
N ALA A 104 -14.55 -11.11 -7.78
CA ALA A 104 -14.89 -10.36 -6.57
C ALA A 104 -15.26 -8.90 -6.86
N THR A 105 -14.37 -8.15 -7.50
CA THR A 105 -14.59 -6.73 -7.82
C THR A 105 -14.23 -6.41 -9.26
N VAL A 106 -14.97 -5.46 -9.83
CA VAL A 106 -14.70 -4.87 -11.15
C VAL A 106 -13.47 -3.97 -11.06
N ASP A 107 -12.66 -3.91 -12.11
CA ASP A 107 -11.51 -3.01 -12.17
C ASP A 107 -11.99 -1.56 -12.36
N VAL A 108 -11.31 -0.61 -11.70
CA VAL A 108 -11.57 0.83 -11.85
C VAL A 108 -10.60 1.49 -12.82
N ASN A 109 -9.56 0.78 -13.26
CA ASN A 109 -8.66 1.26 -14.28
C ASN A 109 -9.47 1.48 -15.57
N PRO A 110 -9.51 2.70 -16.13
CA PRO A 110 -10.28 2.99 -17.34
C PRO A 110 -9.94 2.08 -18.53
N MET A 111 -8.73 1.51 -18.57
CA MET A 111 -8.31 0.58 -19.61
C MET A 111 -8.97 -0.80 -19.51
N VAL A 112 -9.48 -1.18 -18.33
CA VAL A 112 -10.05 -2.50 -18.05
C VAL A 112 -11.53 -2.43 -17.73
N ALA A 113 -11.97 -1.39 -17.00
CA ALA A 113 -13.28 -1.29 -16.36
C ALA A 113 -14.44 -1.85 -17.21
N GLY A 114 -14.86 -3.07 -16.89
CA GLY A 114 -15.97 -3.78 -17.53
C GLY A 114 -15.68 -4.42 -18.90
N ASN A 115 -14.56 -4.10 -19.54
CA ASN A 115 -14.19 -4.65 -20.84
C ASN A 115 -13.81 -6.13 -20.77
N GLY A 116 -13.18 -6.56 -19.68
CA GLY A 116 -12.82 -7.96 -19.49
C GLY A 116 -14.06 -8.83 -19.26
N ILE A 117 -14.95 -8.36 -18.40
CA ILE A 117 -16.26 -8.99 -18.17
C ILE A 117 -17.08 -9.05 -19.46
N LYS A 118 -17.14 -7.95 -20.22
CA LYS A 118 -17.86 -7.87 -21.49
C LYS A 118 -17.33 -8.92 -22.48
N LYS A 119 -16.01 -8.97 -22.69
CA LYS A 119 -15.36 -9.91 -23.61
C LYS A 119 -15.64 -11.38 -23.26
N LEU A 120 -15.61 -11.73 -21.98
CA LEU A 120 -15.93 -13.08 -21.50
C LEU A 120 -17.41 -13.43 -21.79
N LYS A 121 -18.33 -12.53 -21.49
CA LYS A 121 -19.77 -12.73 -21.74
C LYS A 121 -20.09 -12.86 -23.23
N GLU A 122 -19.52 -12.02 -24.09
CA GLU A 122 -19.67 -12.09 -25.55
C GLU A 122 -19.17 -13.43 -26.11
N SER A 123 -18.18 -14.02 -25.45
CA SER A 123 -17.64 -15.35 -25.79
C SER A 123 -18.40 -16.51 -25.12
N ARG A 124 -19.60 -16.24 -24.57
CA ARG A 124 -20.48 -17.21 -23.90
C ARG A 124 -19.89 -17.87 -22.65
N VAL A 125 -18.97 -17.20 -21.96
CA VAL A 125 -18.53 -17.59 -20.61
C VAL A 125 -19.55 -17.09 -19.59
N PHE A 126 -19.96 -17.94 -18.66
CA PHE A 126 -20.77 -17.51 -17.53
C PHE A 126 -19.91 -16.69 -16.56
N VAL A 127 -20.31 -15.44 -16.30
CA VAL A 127 -19.59 -14.54 -15.41
C VAL A 127 -20.48 -14.06 -14.27
N LYS A 128 -20.08 -14.37 -13.03
CA LYS A 128 -20.67 -13.84 -11.80
C LYS A 128 -19.71 -12.81 -11.17
N THR A 129 -20.23 -11.69 -10.71
CA THR A 129 -19.45 -10.59 -10.11
C THR A 129 -19.96 -10.25 -8.71
N GLY A 130 -19.14 -9.59 -7.90
CA GLY A 130 -19.56 -9.03 -6.61
C GLY A 130 -19.40 -9.98 -5.41
N VAL A 131 -18.74 -11.13 -5.58
CA VAL A 131 -18.53 -12.09 -4.49
C VAL A 131 -17.42 -11.57 -3.57
N LEU A 132 -17.75 -11.24 -2.32
CA LEU A 132 -16.82 -10.61 -1.37
C LEU A 132 -16.17 -9.32 -1.89
N GLU A 133 -16.95 -8.50 -2.61
CA GLU A 133 -16.48 -7.27 -3.25
C GLU A 133 -15.84 -6.30 -2.25
N ALA A 134 -16.45 -6.13 -1.06
CA ALA A 134 -15.95 -5.24 -0.03
C ALA A 134 -14.53 -5.64 0.45
N ASP A 135 -14.30 -6.94 0.66
CA ASP A 135 -12.99 -7.46 1.07
C ASP A 135 -11.94 -7.30 -0.04
N ALA A 136 -12.31 -7.54 -1.30
CA ALA A 136 -11.42 -7.35 -2.45
C ALA A 136 -11.08 -5.87 -2.69
N LYS A 137 -12.04 -4.95 -2.46
CA LYS A 137 -11.80 -3.51 -2.47
C LYS A 137 -10.85 -3.08 -1.35
N LYS A 138 -11.06 -3.58 -0.13
CA LYS A 138 -10.20 -3.31 1.03
C LYS A 138 -8.78 -3.82 0.82
N LEU A 139 -8.62 -5.01 0.24
CA LEU A 139 -7.32 -5.58 -0.16
C LEU A 139 -6.53 -4.60 -1.02
N ASN A 140 -7.17 -4.03 -2.05
CA ASN A 140 -6.53 -3.16 -3.04
C ASN A 140 -6.84 -1.66 -2.86
N LYS A 141 -7.16 -1.21 -1.64
CA LYS A 141 -7.53 0.19 -1.37
C LYS A 141 -6.55 1.24 -1.91
N ARG A 142 -5.26 0.89 -2.00
CA ARG A 142 -4.20 1.74 -2.56
C ARG A 142 -4.35 1.92 -4.06
N PHE A 143 -4.54 0.82 -4.78
CA PHE A 143 -4.79 0.80 -6.21
C PHE A 143 -6.09 1.55 -6.56
N PHE A 144 -7.18 1.27 -5.84
CA PHE A 144 -8.46 1.94 -6.07
C PHE A 144 -8.37 3.45 -5.79
N THR A 145 -7.71 3.86 -4.71
CA THR A 145 -7.46 5.28 -4.40
C THR A 145 -6.68 5.97 -5.50
N TYR A 146 -5.60 5.34 -5.98
CA TYR A 146 -4.79 5.87 -7.08
C TYR A 146 -5.62 6.11 -8.34
N HIS A 147 -6.40 5.12 -8.77
CA HIS A 147 -7.18 5.24 -10.01
C HIS A 147 -8.38 6.18 -9.90
N GLN A 148 -9.09 6.17 -8.76
CA GLN A 148 -10.32 6.93 -8.57
C GLN A 148 -10.07 8.36 -8.08
N LYS A 149 -9.21 8.53 -7.07
CA LYS A 149 -8.90 9.84 -6.47
C LYS A 149 -7.72 10.56 -7.12
N LYS A 150 -7.00 9.91 -8.05
CA LYS A 150 -5.86 10.49 -8.78
C LYS A 150 -4.74 10.98 -7.85
N ARG A 151 -4.53 10.27 -6.74
CA ARG A 151 -3.48 10.51 -5.74
C ARG A 151 -3.10 9.22 -5.03
N PRO A 152 -1.91 9.10 -4.42
CA PRO A 152 -1.58 7.96 -3.57
C PRO A 152 -2.55 7.82 -2.39
N TYR A 153 -2.60 6.62 -1.84
CA TYR A 153 -3.14 6.34 -0.50
C TYR A 153 -2.18 6.87 0.56
N ILE A 154 -2.68 7.67 1.49
CA ILE A 154 -1.86 8.39 2.46
C ILE A 154 -2.14 7.85 3.86
N ILE A 155 -1.09 7.33 4.50
CA ILE A 155 -1.11 6.93 5.90
C ILE A 155 -0.29 7.93 6.70
N LEU A 156 -0.90 8.61 7.65
CA LEU A 156 -0.19 9.43 8.62
C LEU A 156 0.13 8.57 9.83
N LYS A 157 1.40 8.53 10.25
CA LYS A 157 1.82 7.72 11.39
C LYS A 157 2.68 8.51 12.35
N TRP A 158 2.41 8.36 13.64
CA TRP A 158 3.31 8.81 14.70
C TRP A 158 3.28 7.86 15.91
N ALA A 159 4.27 8.03 16.78
CA ALA A 159 4.28 7.46 18.12
C ALA A 159 4.16 8.61 19.11
N GLU A 160 3.40 8.43 20.18
CA GLU A 160 3.19 9.44 21.21
C GLU A 160 3.26 8.84 22.61
N THR A 161 3.69 9.66 23.58
CA THR A 161 3.62 9.33 25.00
C THR A 161 2.18 9.36 25.50
N LYS A 162 1.95 8.85 26.71
CA LYS A 162 0.63 8.84 27.37
C LYS A 162 0.04 10.25 27.49
N ASP A 163 0.89 11.24 27.72
CA ASP A 163 0.56 12.65 27.85
C ASP A 163 0.60 13.43 26.52
N GLY A 164 0.69 12.72 25.38
CA GLY A 164 0.42 13.29 24.07
C GLY A 164 1.60 14.03 23.43
N PHE A 165 2.84 13.64 23.70
CA PHE A 165 4.03 14.20 23.04
C PHE A 165 4.69 13.20 22.10
N ILE A 166 5.15 13.67 20.94
CA ILE A 166 5.88 12.83 19.96
C ILE A 166 7.41 12.92 20.11
N SER A 167 7.89 13.87 20.90
CA SER A 167 9.32 14.14 21.09
C SER A 167 9.51 15.07 22.27
N LYS A 168 10.59 14.89 23.03
CA LYS A 168 11.06 15.85 24.02
C LYS A 168 11.56 17.13 23.32
N LYS A 169 11.43 18.27 24.00
CA LYS A 169 11.94 19.55 23.51
C LYS A 169 13.48 19.56 23.47
N TYR A 170 14.09 18.97 24.50
CA TYR A 170 15.52 18.78 24.65
C TYR A 170 15.78 17.36 25.18
N PHE A 171 16.79 16.69 24.64
CA PHE A 171 17.24 15.38 25.10
C PHE A 171 18.74 15.23 24.81
N SER A 172 19.47 14.58 25.72
CA SER A 172 20.92 14.38 25.59
C SER A 172 21.28 13.22 24.67
N SER A 173 20.36 12.26 24.53
CA SER A 173 20.56 11.06 23.73
C SER A 173 19.27 10.63 23.03
N ARG A 174 19.39 9.84 21.97
CA ARG A 174 18.22 9.37 21.21
C ARG A 174 17.35 8.45 22.08
N GLU A 175 17.98 7.66 22.94
CA GLU A 175 17.36 6.70 23.85
C GLU A 175 16.34 7.39 24.75
N GLU A 176 16.65 8.60 25.23
CA GLU A 176 15.73 9.41 26.05
C GLU A 176 14.46 9.85 25.31
N ASN A 177 14.48 9.80 23.98
CA ASN A 177 13.40 10.28 23.11
C ASN A 177 12.66 9.13 22.39
N VAL A 178 13.05 7.87 22.62
CA VAL A 178 12.33 6.71 22.06
C VAL A 178 11.00 6.54 22.78
N ILE A 179 9.91 6.44 22.02
CA ILE A 179 8.56 6.18 22.55
C ILE A 179 8.21 4.71 22.40
N SER A 180 8.17 4.22 21.16
CA SER A 180 7.75 2.86 20.80
C SER A 180 8.55 1.75 21.50
N SER A 181 7.84 0.68 21.88
CA SER A 181 8.42 -0.59 22.32
C SER A 181 9.00 -1.40 21.16
N GLU A 182 9.69 -2.50 21.48
CA GLU A 182 10.24 -3.43 20.49
C GLU A 182 9.15 -4.04 19.58
N LYS A 183 8.01 -4.43 20.16
CA LYS A 183 6.88 -5.01 19.40
C LYS A 183 6.28 -4.01 18.42
N THR A 184 6.08 -2.76 18.85
CA THR A 184 5.55 -1.74 17.94
C THR A 184 6.60 -1.28 16.93
N LEU A 185 7.89 -1.38 17.24
CA LEU A 185 8.96 -1.17 16.26
C LEU A 185 8.91 -2.22 15.13
N GLN A 186 8.72 -3.50 15.45
CA GLN A 186 8.50 -4.54 14.43
C GLN A 186 7.27 -4.22 13.57
N LEU A 187 6.16 -3.81 14.18
CA LEU A 187 4.95 -3.41 13.47
C LEU A 187 5.17 -2.21 12.52
N VAL A 188 5.94 -1.20 12.93
CA VAL A 188 6.31 -0.08 12.05
C VAL A 188 7.10 -0.57 10.85
N HIS A 189 8.02 -1.51 11.05
CA HIS A 189 8.80 -2.07 9.96
C HIS A 189 7.97 -2.94 9.02
N GLN A 190 6.96 -3.65 9.55
CA GLN A 190 5.94 -4.30 8.74
C GLN A 190 5.14 -3.28 7.92
N TRP A 191 4.72 -2.16 8.51
CA TRP A 191 4.03 -1.13 7.73
C TRP A 191 4.92 -0.52 6.65
N ARG A 192 6.22 -0.35 6.90
CA ARG A 192 7.16 0.12 5.88
C ARG A 192 7.33 -0.86 4.73
N SER A 193 7.34 -2.16 4.98
CA SER A 193 7.47 -3.17 3.91
C SER A 193 6.23 -3.28 3.02
N GLU A 194 5.09 -2.84 3.53
CA GLU A 194 3.81 -2.92 2.83
C GLU A 194 3.53 -1.72 1.91
N GLU A 195 4.15 -0.57 2.18
CA GLU A 195 3.95 0.66 1.42
C GLU A 195 5.04 0.88 0.38
N GLN A 196 4.65 1.46 -0.76
CA GLN A 196 5.58 1.73 -1.85
C GLN A 196 6.59 2.84 -1.50
N SER A 197 6.18 3.79 -0.65
CA SER A 197 7.01 4.92 -0.26
C SER A 197 6.81 5.33 1.20
N ILE A 198 7.84 5.93 1.78
CA ILE A 198 7.85 6.53 3.12
C ILE A 198 8.30 7.98 3.02
N MET A 199 7.64 8.89 3.73
CA MET A 199 7.96 10.31 3.74
C MET A 199 8.39 10.79 5.12
N ALA A 200 9.47 11.56 5.20
CA ALA A 200 9.90 12.27 6.39
C ALA A 200 10.36 13.71 6.09
N GLY A 201 10.20 14.60 7.07
CA GLY A 201 10.64 16.00 6.93
C GLY A 201 12.09 16.24 7.38
N TYR A 202 12.68 17.34 6.90
CA TYR A 202 14.03 17.81 7.24
C TYR A 202 14.38 17.65 8.74
N ASN A 203 13.51 18.15 9.63
CA ASN A 203 13.78 18.12 11.07
C ASN A 203 13.89 16.70 11.63
N THR A 204 13.10 15.74 11.12
CA THR A 204 13.22 14.33 11.49
C THR A 204 14.56 13.77 11.03
N ILE A 205 15.02 14.14 9.83
CA ILE A 205 16.31 13.68 9.32
C ILE A 205 17.47 14.23 10.17
N VAL A 206 17.42 15.52 10.50
CA VAL A 206 18.46 16.17 11.32
C VAL A 206 18.51 15.61 12.73
N LYS A 207 17.35 15.42 13.39
CA LYS A 207 17.28 15.01 14.79
C LYS A 207 17.51 13.52 14.98
N ASP A 208 16.93 12.68 14.12
CA ASP A 208 16.88 11.23 14.36
C ASP A 208 17.83 10.44 13.47
N ASN A 209 18.37 11.08 12.42
CA ASN A 209 19.20 10.46 11.37
C ASN A 209 18.71 9.05 10.95
N PRO A 210 17.42 8.91 10.60
CA PRO A 210 16.82 7.59 10.38
C PRO A 210 17.33 6.97 9.08
N GLN A 211 17.16 5.65 8.93
CA GLN A 211 17.39 4.96 7.66
C GLN A 211 16.13 4.91 6.78
N LEU A 212 14.94 4.98 7.40
CA LEU A 212 13.63 4.83 6.73
C LEU A 212 13.48 3.55 5.89
N ASN A 213 14.15 2.47 6.31
CA ASN A 213 14.12 1.16 5.67
C ASN A 213 13.34 0.12 6.49
N VAL A 214 13.29 -1.10 5.98
CA VAL A 214 12.79 -2.33 6.62
C VAL A 214 14.02 -3.11 7.14
N ARG A 215 14.03 -3.50 8.43
CA ARG A 215 15.18 -4.19 9.04
C ARG A 215 14.85 -5.09 10.24
N TYR A 216 13.62 -5.02 10.78
CA TYR A 216 13.18 -5.89 11.88
C TYR A 216 12.14 -6.93 11.44
N VAL A 217 11.81 -6.95 10.14
CA VAL A 217 10.94 -7.95 9.49
C VAL A 217 11.46 -8.19 8.07
N GLU A 218 11.00 -9.25 7.42
CA GLU A 218 11.22 -9.44 6.00
C GLU A 218 10.36 -8.48 5.17
N GLY A 219 10.91 -7.99 4.06
CA GLY A 219 10.18 -7.11 3.16
C GLY A 219 11.06 -6.21 2.32
N LYS A 220 10.43 -5.55 1.35
CA LYS A 220 11.11 -4.60 0.45
C LYS A 220 11.23 -3.23 1.12
N ASN A 221 12.37 -2.57 0.93
CA ASN A 221 12.52 -1.19 1.36
C ASN A 221 11.64 -0.24 0.52
N PRO A 222 10.93 0.70 1.15
CA PRO A 222 10.13 1.70 0.44
C PRO A 222 11.02 2.74 -0.25
N ILE A 223 10.47 3.41 -1.27
CA ILE A 223 11.04 4.65 -1.81
C ILE A 223 11.07 5.69 -0.69
N LYS A 224 12.23 6.31 -0.48
CA LYS A 224 12.40 7.32 0.58
C LYS A 224 12.04 8.70 0.00
N ILE A 225 11.11 9.40 0.62
CA ILE A 225 10.69 10.75 0.22
C ILE A 225 11.08 11.72 1.33
N ILE A 226 11.93 12.68 1.02
CA ILE A 226 12.46 13.66 1.95
C ILE A 226 11.98 15.06 1.55
N THR A 227 11.55 15.85 2.53
CA THR A 227 11.28 17.28 2.30
C THR A 227 12.44 18.10 2.84
N ASP A 228 13.21 18.74 1.96
CA ASP A 228 14.34 19.59 2.31
C ASP A 228 14.26 20.87 1.48
N LYS A 229 13.46 21.82 1.97
CA LYS A 229 13.05 23.04 1.24
C LYS A 229 14.24 23.76 0.61
N TYR A 230 15.35 23.87 1.33
CA TYR A 230 16.53 24.64 0.92
C TYR A 230 17.76 23.77 0.64
N LEU A 231 17.60 22.45 0.49
CA LEU A 231 18.70 21.51 0.24
C LEU A 231 19.83 21.63 1.27
N SER A 232 19.46 21.72 2.55
CA SER A 232 20.41 21.90 3.66
C SER A 232 20.95 20.57 4.22
N LEU A 233 20.43 19.43 3.79
CA LEU A 233 20.95 18.12 4.18
C LEU A 233 22.23 17.77 3.40
N ASN A 234 23.27 17.38 4.13
CA ASN A 234 24.47 16.78 3.54
C ASN A 234 24.22 15.29 3.26
N VAL A 235 24.24 14.92 1.97
CA VAL A 235 23.98 13.54 1.51
C VAL A 235 24.97 12.51 2.07
N GLU A 236 26.22 12.90 2.36
CA GLU A 236 27.23 12.00 2.93
C GLU A 236 26.99 11.73 4.42
N LYS A 237 26.35 12.69 5.11
CA LYS A 237 26.16 12.63 6.58
C LYS A 237 24.98 11.74 6.98
N TYR A 238 23.86 11.84 6.26
CA TYR A 238 22.59 11.28 6.74
C TYR A 238 22.29 9.88 6.19
N ASN A 239 21.82 9.00 7.07
CA ASN A 239 21.58 7.59 6.78
C ASN A 239 20.46 7.35 5.77
N VAL A 240 19.53 8.30 5.59
CA VAL A 240 18.48 8.20 4.58
C VAL A 240 19.02 8.14 3.15
N PHE A 241 20.18 8.74 2.89
CA PHE A 241 20.81 8.75 1.57
C PHE A 241 21.73 7.54 1.33
N LYS A 242 21.97 6.74 2.37
CA LYS A 242 22.77 5.51 2.25
C LYS A 242 21.90 4.38 1.69
N GLY A 243 22.48 3.55 0.84
CA GLY A 243 21.83 2.42 0.19
C GLY A 243 21.50 2.66 -1.28
N ILE A 244 20.89 1.66 -1.91
CA ILE A 244 20.57 1.66 -3.35
C ILE A 244 19.14 2.10 -3.66
N GLU A 245 18.31 2.30 -2.63
CA GLU A 245 16.90 2.64 -2.83
C GLU A 245 16.75 4.05 -3.41
N LYS A 246 15.74 4.24 -4.26
CA LYS A 246 15.38 5.56 -4.77
C LYS A 246 15.05 6.51 -3.61
N VAL A 247 15.67 7.68 -3.62
CA VAL A 247 15.40 8.81 -2.72
C VAL A 247 14.85 9.97 -3.54
N ILE A 248 13.72 10.52 -3.12
CA ILE A 248 13.09 11.68 -3.76
C ILE A 248 13.16 12.85 -2.77
N VAL A 249 13.79 13.94 -3.16
CA VAL A 249 14.00 15.13 -2.32
C VAL A 249 13.19 16.31 -2.87
N PHE A 250 12.07 16.59 -2.23
CA PHE A 250 11.28 17.79 -2.53
C PHE A 250 11.98 19.04 -1.99
N ASN A 251 12.24 20.01 -2.86
CA ASN A 251 12.98 21.23 -2.56
C ASN A 251 12.45 22.41 -3.40
N GLN A 252 12.88 23.65 -3.12
CA GLN A 252 12.41 24.84 -3.86
C GLN A 252 13.41 25.33 -4.94
N LEU A 253 14.58 24.69 -5.04
CA LEU A 253 15.73 25.25 -5.75
C LEU A 253 15.89 24.65 -7.14
N LYS A 254 15.92 23.31 -7.26
CA LYS A 254 16.32 22.62 -8.49
C LYS A 254 15.61 21.30 -8.75
N ASN A 255 15.60 20.92 -10.03
CA ASN A 255 15.33 19.57 -10.50
C ASN A 255 16.67 18.94 -10.93
N GLU A 256 16.99 17.76 -10.41
CA GLU A 256 18.23 17.05 -10.74
C GLU A 256 18.09 15.57 -10.37
N VAL A 257 18.71 14.67 -11.13
CA VAL A 257 18.88 13.27 -10.74
C VAL A 257 20.37 13.00 -10.61
N LYS A 258 20.79 12.53 -9.43
CA LYS A 258 22.16 12.10 -9.16
C LYS A 258 22.11 10.74 -8.48
N ASP A 259 22.67 9.73 -9.13
CA ASP A 259 22.65 8.34 -8.68
C ASP A 259 21.20 7.87 -8.38
N ASN A 260 20.94 7.42 -7.16
CA ASN A 260 19.61 7.04 -6.68
C ASN A 260 18.80 8.20 -6.08
N VAL A 261 19.32 9.43 -6.09
CA VAL A 261 18.68 10.62 -5.50
C VAL A 261 18.09 11.52 -6.60
N GLU A 262 16.78 11.72 -6.55
CA GLU A 262 16.03 12.63 -7.42
C GLU A 262 15.60 13.87 -6.64
N TYR A 263 16.17 15.01 -6.98
CA TYR A 263 15.76 16.33 -6.48
C TYR A 263 14.61 16.85 -7.33
N VAL A 264 13.49 17.18 -6.67
CA VAL A 264 12.28 17.66 -7.33
C VAL A 264 11.93 19.05 -6.80
N LYS A 265 11.97 20.04 -7.69
CA LYS A 265 11.56 21.41 -7.40
C LYS A 265 10.04 21.49 -7.31
N ILE A 266 9.53 21.96 -6.18
CA ILE A 266 8.09 22.20 -5.96
C ILE A 266 7.85 23.58 -5.34
N ASN A 267 6.62 24.09 -5.49
CA ASN A 267 6.15 25.22 -4.71
C ASN A 267 5.75 24.75 -3.29
N PHE A 268 6.46 25.22 -2.27
CA PHE A 268 6.17 24.85 -0.88
C PHE A 268 4.89 25.50 -0.32
N ASP A 269 4.37 26.55 -0.96
CA ASP A 269 3.09 27.15 -0.58
C ASP A 269 1.91 26.23 -0.94
N GLU A 270 2.08 25.39 -1.98
CA GLU A 270 1.15 24.33 -2.37
C GLU A 270 1.69 22.93 -2.05
N PHE A 271 2.49 22.79 -0.99
CA PHE A 271 3.29 21.60 -0.70
C PHE A 271 2.55 20.27 -0.89
N VAL A 272 1.39 20.09 -0.25
CA VAL A 272 0.62 18.84 -0.32
C VAL A 272 0.16 18.56 -1.76
N ASN A 273 -0.36 19.56 -2.46
CA ASN A 273 -0.86 19.42 -3.83
C ASN A 273 0.27 19.01 -4.80
N GLU A 274 1.41 19.68 -4.72
CA GLU A 274 2.57 19.43 -5.57
C GLU A 274 3.16 18.03 -5.33
N VAL A 275 3.27 17.62 -4.06
CA VAL A 275 3.67 16.26 -3.69
C VAL A 275 2.74 15.23 -4.33
N LEU A 276 1.41 15.38 -4.15
CA LEU A 276 0.45 14.39 -4.64
C LEU A 276 0.43 14.28 -6.16
N LYS A 277 0.47 15.42 -6.86
CA LYS A 277 0.58 15.45 -8.32
C LYS A 277 1.82 14.72 -8.79
N TYR A 278 2.97 14.97 -8.16
CA TYR A 278 4.22 14.33 -8.53
C TYR A 278 4.14 12.81 -8.28
N LEU A 279 3.72 12.37 -7.09
CA LEU A 279 3.60 10.95 -6.77
C LEU A 279 2.63 10.22 -7.70
N TYR A 280 1.50 10.85 -8.04
CA TYR A 280 0.54 10.31 -9.00
C TYR A 280 1.19 10.09 -10.38
N ARG A 281 1.92 11.09 -10.90
CA ARG A 281 2.64 11.00 -12.19
C ARG A 281 3.74 9.95 -12.19
N GLN A 282 4.36 9.69 -11.05
CA GLN A 282 5.41 8.68 -10.89
C GLN A 282 4.86 7.26 -10.64
N ASN A 283 3.54 7.05 -10.73
CA ASN A 283 2.89 5.78 -10.38
C ASN A 283 3.23 5.31 -8.94
N ILE A 284 3.38 6.25 -8.01
CA ILE A 284 3.53 5.97 -6.59
C ILE A 284 2.13 5.98 -5.97
N ILE A 285 1.64 4.81 -5.59
CA ILE A 285 0.24 4.58 -5.21
C ILE A 285 0.01 4.63 -3.70
N SER A 286 1.07 4.61 -2.89
CA SER A 286 0.94 4.78 -1.44
C SER A 286 2.14 5.46 -0.81
N VAL A 287 1.87 6.21 0.26
CA VAL A 287 2.87 6.90 1.09
C VAL A 287 2.55 6.74 2.57
N LEU A 288 3.52 6.22 3.32
CA LEU A 288 3.54 6.28 4.78
C LEU A 288 4.27 7.56 5.19
N VAL A 289 3.54 8.55 5.70
CA VAL A 289 4.13 9.78 6.23
C VAL A 289 4.51 9.52 7.69
N GLU A 290 5.81 9.39 7.93
CA GLU A 290 6.41 9.18 9.25
C GLU A 290 7.40 10.33 9.49
N GLY A 291 7.02 11.29 10.32
CA GLY A 291 7.86 12.46 10.55
C GLY A 291 7.35 13.35 11.66
N GLY A 292 8.09 14.44 11.91
CA GLY A 292 7.75 15.41 12.93
C GLY A 292 6.38 16.05 12.70
N SER A 293 5.81 16.59 13.78
CA SER A 293 4.46 17.16 13.84
C SER A 293 4.13 18.07 12.65
N LYS A 294 5.07 18.92 12.22
CA LYS A 294 4.87 19.84 11.09
C LYS A 294 4.55 19.13 9.76
N THR A 295 5.25 18.04 9.43
CA THR A 295 5.00 17.31 8.18
C THR A 295 3.63 16.64 8.20
N LEU A 296 3.27 16.01 9.33
CA LEU A 296 1.96 15.41 9.53
C LEU A 296 0.85 16.49 9.46
N GLN A 297 1.08 17.65 10.07
CA GLN A 297 0.12 18.74 10.13
C GLN A 297 -0.19 19.33 8.74
N TYR A 298 0.77 19.34 7.80
CA TYR A 298 0.48 19.76 6.42
C TYR A 298 -0.64 18.92 5.78
N PHE A 299 -0.58 17.60 5.93
CA PHE A 299 -1.61 16.70 5.39
C PHE A 299 -2.94 16.79 6.15
N LEU A 300 -2.87 16.93 7.48
CA LEU A 300 -4.07 17.10 8.32
C LEU A 300 -4.80 18.41 7.98
N ASN A 301 -4.09 19.54 7.91
CA ASN A 301 -4.68 20.85 7.57
C ASN A 301 -5.26 20.87 6.16
N ALA A 302 -4.62 20.18 5.21
CA ALA A 302 -5.15 20.04 3.86
C ALA A 302 -6.36 19.09 3.79
N GLY A 303 -6.67 18.36 4.87
CA GLY A 303 -7.72 17.34 4.88
C GLY A 303 -7.45 16.16 3.94
N VAL A 304 -6.17 15.92 3.60
CA VAL A 304 -5.77 14.86 2.67
C VAL A 304 -5.01 13.75 3.38
N PHE A 305 -5.76 12.75 3.83
CA PHE A 305 -5.25 11.48 4.33
C PHE A 305 -6.31 10.39 4.13
N ASP A 306 -5.92 9.12 4.21
CA ASP A 306 -6.86 7.99 4.17
C ASP A 306 -6.88 7.22 5.50
N GLU A 307 -5.72 7.14 6.16
CA GLU A 307 -5.51 6.50 7.46
C GLU A 307 -4.64 7.35 8.39
N ILE A 308 -4.91 7.23 9.68
CA ILE A 308 -4.05 7.68 10.77
C ILE A 308 -3.71 6.48 11.64
N ARG A 309 -2.43 6.25 11.91
CA ARG A 309 -1.93 5.19 12.79
C ARG A 309 -1.13 5.78 13.94
N ILE A 310 -1.60 5.60 15.17
CA ILE A 310 -0.97 6.10 16.38
C ILE A 310 -0.46 4.93 17.20
N LEU A 311 0.80 5.01 17.62
CA LEU A 311 1.39 4.13 18.62
C LEU A 311 1.53 4.90 19.92
N ARG A 312 0.59 4.70 20.85
CA ARG A 312 0.54 5.43 22.12
C ARG A 312 1.14 4.62 23.25
N SER A 313 2.21 5.11 23.86
CA SER A 313 2.78 4.46 25.05
C SER A 313 1.82 4.56 26.24
N ARG A 314 1.71 3.47 27.00
CA ARG A 314 0.87 3.39 28.21
C ARG A 314 1.56 3.92 29.46
N THR A 315 2.88 4.00 29.42
CA THR A 315 3.73 4.25 30.59
C THR A 315 4.59 5.49 30.44
N LYS A 316 5.08 5.79 29.23
CA LYS A 316 5.96 6.95 29.02
C LYS A 316 5.21 8.26 29.11
N ILE A 317 5.81 9.20 29.83
CA ILE A 317 5.36 10.58 30.05
C ILE A 317 6.57 11.47 29.84
N PHE A 318 6.44 12.52 29.03
CA PHE A 318 7.53 13.49 28.82
C PHE A 318 7.34 14.78 29.62
N GLY A 319 6.11 15.15 29.98
CA GLY A 319 5.74 16.35 30.71
C GLY A 319 5.77 17.64 29.87
N ASP A 320 6.77 17.78 29.00
CA ASP A 320 6.89 18.86 28.01
C ASP A 320 7.59 18.34 26.74
N GLY A 321 7.28 18.95 25.60
CA GLY A 321 7.83 18.51 24.33
C GLY A 321 7.10 19.04 23.10
N ILE A 322 7.32 18.35 22.00
CA ILE A 322 6.58 18.56 20.76
C ILE A 322 5.25 17.82 20.90
N PRO A 323 4.11 18.53 20.95
CA PRO A 323 2.82 17.88 21.08
C PRO A 323 2.50 17.05 19.84
N SER A 324 1.69 16.03 20.05
CA SER A 324 1.18 15.18 18.98
C SER A 324 0.22 15.95 18.08
N PRO A 325 0.12 15.58 16.80
CA PRO A 325 -0.86 16.20 15.91
C PRO A 325 -2.28 16.06 16.46
N VAL A 326 -3.08 17.11 16.30
CA VAL A 326 -4.48 17.09 16.71
C VAL A 326 -5.26 16.23 15.71
N LEU A 327 -6.01 15.26 16.23
CA LEU A 327 -6.90 14.43 15.42
C LEU A 327 -8.01 15.31 14.80
N PRO A 328 -8.29 15.17 13.51
CA PRO A 328 -9.36 15.93 12.88
C PRO A 328 -10.72 15.30 13.20
N GLU A 329 -11.78 16.10 13.19
CA GLU A 329 -13.14 15.63 13.56
C GLU A 329 -13.70 14.57 12.60
N ASN A 330 -13.26 14.56 11.34
CA ASN A 330 -13.80 13.73 10.28
C ASN A 330 -13.10 12.35 10.18
N ILE A 331 -13.01 11.63 11.30
CA ILE A 331 -12.40 10.31 11.38
C ILE A 331 -13.32 9.28 12.03
N VAL A 332 -13.12 8.01 11.67
CA VAL A 332 -13.78 6.86 12.28
C VAL A 332 -12.70 5.96 12.88
N ASN A 333 -12.84 5.61 14.17
CA ASN A 333 -11.97 4.63 14.80
C ASN A 333 -12.39 3.22 14.37
N VAL A 334 -11.44 2.42 13.87
CA VAL A 334 -11.74 1.09 13.33
C VAL A 334 -10.96 0.00 14.04
N HIS A 335 -9.74 0.30 14.50
CA HIS A 335 -8.97 -0.65 15.27
C HIS A 335 -8.35 0.03 16.49
N HIS A 336 -8.52 -0.65 17.62
CA HIS A 336 -7.78 -0.40 18.84
C HIS A 336 -7.36 -1.77 19.38
N PHE A 337 -6.06 -1.99 19.44
CA PHE A 337 -5.51 -3.15 20.11
C PHE A 337 -4.27 -2.76 20.88
N SER A 338 -3.94 -3.58 21.86
CA SER A 338 -2.86 -3.31 22.77
C SER A 338 -1.70 -4.25 22.45
N SER A 339 -0.53 -3.66 22.27
CA SER A 339 0.75 -4.32 22.43
C SER A 339 1.22 -4.09 23.87
N ASP A 340 1.96 -5.02 24.48
CA ASP A 340 2.32 -5.00 25.92
C ASP A 340 2.43 -3.60 26.55
N GLU A 341 3.25 -2.72 25.97
CA GLU A 341 3.54 -1.37 26.47
C GLU A 341 2.84 -0.23 25.71
N ASP A 342 2.20 -0.51 24.57
CA ASP A 342 1.69 0.49 23.64
C ASP A 342 0.28 0.14 23.14
N ASP A 343 -0.60 1.14 23.07
CA ASP A 343 -1.85 1.02 22.32
C ASP A 343 -1.64 1.40 20.85
N VAL A 344 -2.17 0.57 19.95
CA VAL A 344 -2.19 0.81 18.51
C VAL A 344 -3.59 1.27 18.12
N LEU A 345 -3.69 2.51 17.67
CA LEU A 345 -4.94 3.13 17.24
C LEU A 345 -4.90 3.36 15.74
N VAL A 346 -5.90 2.85 15.02
CA VAL A 346 -6.07 3.08 13.59
C VAL A 346 -7.40 3.78 13.34
N TYR A 347 -7.30 4.97 12.76
CA TYR A 347 -8.42 5.76 12.31
C TYR A 347 -8.42 5.85 10.80
N TYR A 348 -9.61 5.93 10.22
CA TYR A 348 -9.80 6.17 8.80
C TYR A 348 -10.49 7.52 8.61
N SER A 349 -10.18 8.22 7.52
CA SER A 349 -10.97 9.38 7.12
C SER A 349 -12.43 8.97 6.91
N SER A 350 -13.40 9.78 7.34
CA SER A 350 -14.82 9.55 7.02
C SER A 350 -15.12 9.60 5.51
N LYS A 351 -14.21 10.19 4.73
CA LYS A 351 -14.25 10.21 3.25
C LYS A 351 -13.55 8.98 2.62
N ASN A 352 -13.21 7.98 3.43
CA ASN A 352 -12.59 6.75 2.96
C ASN A 352 -13.66 5.81 2.43
N ILE A 353 -13.58 5.51 1.13
CA ILE A 353 -14.58 4.74 0.37
C ILE A 353 -14.45 3.21 0.56
N PHE A 354 -13.50 2.78 1.40
CA PHE A 354 -13.24 1.36 1.69
C PHE A 354 -13.61 0.98 3.14
N GLN A 355 -14.34 1.85 3.84
CA GLN A 355 -14.97 1.52 5.12
C GLN A 355 -16.20 0.65 4.91
#